data_AF-A0A087DTE8-F1
#
_entry.id   AF-A0A087DTE8-F1
#
_cell.length_a   1.000
_cell.length_b   1.000
_cell.length_c   1.000
_cell.angle_alpha   90.00
_cell.angle_beta   90.00
_cell.angle_gamma   90.00
#
_symmetry.space_group_name_H-M   'P 1'
#
loop_
_entity.id
_entity.type
_entity.pdbx_description
1 polymer ?
#
loop_
_entity_poly.entity_id
_entity_poly.type
_entity_poly.pdbx_seq_one_letter_code
_entity_poly.pdbx_strand_id
1 'polypeptide(L)'
;MGVRIGRALAAMMLCGALAIGLGACGSSNASDANGSANGSANSSQTSGDSSKKSEQSGKSDSDGSATTTDGSDSASTSSDASGSGDASASAAPVDITGTYEFSDFGKDCTKDCKITVTVKDGMISAVMSDDFGEYPYWYGTVDSASIAKTGKWTSKADPKSAQGRKVAKSEFGSEDSTKEFTYDAKAKSINFDLKFYVRVNHVKAKLVG
;
A
#
# COMPACT_ATOMS: atom_id res chain seq x y z
N MET A 1 -8.06 -37.66 -43.95
CA MET A 1 -6.83 -37.93 -43.18
C MET A 1 -6.23 -36.55 -42.90
N GLY A 2 -6.27 -36.00 -41.68
CA GLY A 2 -5.66 -36.53 -40.45
C GLY A 2 -4.17 -36.19 -40.51
N VAL A 3 -3.64 -35.22 -39.76
CA VAL A 3 -3.43 -35.29 -38.30
C VAL A 3 -3.79 -33.97 -37.59
N ARG A 4 -4.46 -34.04 -36.42
CA ARG A 4 -4.51 -32.95 -35.43
C ARG A 4 -3.43 -33.20 -34.39
N ILE A 5 -2.45 -32.31 -34.27
CA ILE A 5 -1.41 -32.39 -33.23
C ILE A 5 -1.95 -31.69 -31.98
N GLY A 6 -2.47 -32.48 -31.03
CA GLY A 6 -2.84 -31.98 -29.71
C GLY A 6 -1.58 -31.67 -28.89
N ARG A 7 -1.43 -30.43 -28.43
CA ARG A 7 -0.40 -30.08 -27.45
C ARG A 7 -0.87 -30.51 -26.06
N ALA A 8 -0.11 -31.40 -25.42
CA ALA A 8 -0.42 -31.93 -24.12
C ALA A 8 -0.33 -30.84 -23.03
N LEU A 9 -1.34 -30.79 -22.17
CA LEU A 9 -1.42 -29.84 -21.06
C LEU A 9 -0.73 -30.47 -19.84
N ALA A 10 0.54 -30.12 -19.63
CA ALA A 10 1.36 -30.68 -18.55
C ALA A 10 1.02 -30.02 -17.20
N ALA A 11 0.03 -30.58 -16.49
CA ALA A 11 -0.32 -30.17 -15.14
C ALA A 11 0.73 -30.65 -14.12
N MET A 12 1.72 -29.80 -13.79
CA MET A 12 2.60 -30.04 -12.65
C MET A 12 1.91 -29.65 -11.34
N MET A 13 1.38 -30.65 -10.62
CA MET A 13 0.99 -30.49 -9.23
C MET A 13 2.23 -30.27 -8.36
N LEU A 14 2.43 -29.05 -7.86
CA LEU A 14 3.45 -28.76 -6.87
C LEU A 14 2.89 -29.03 -5.46
N CYS A 15 3.03 -30.26 -4.97
CA CYS A 15 2.70 -30.59 -3.58
C CYS A 15 3.59 -29.78 -2.60
N GLY A 16 2.96 -29.15 -1.62
CA GLY A 16 3.65 -28.28 -0.67
C GLY A 16 4.40 -29.04 0.43
N ALA A 17 5.51 -28.46 0.88
CA ALA A 17 6.15 -28.80 2.15
C ALA A 17 6.02 -27.60 3.10
N LEU A 18 4.99 -27.61 3.94
CA LEU A 18 4.81 -26.60 4.99
C LEU A 18 5.69 -26.97 6.19
N ALA A 19 6.93 -26.47 6.21
CA ALA A 19 7.83 -26.66 7.34
C ALA A 19 7.39 -25.79 8.55
N ILE A 20 6.69 -26.40 9.50
CA ILE A 20 6.26 -25.77 10.76
C ILE A 20 7.48 -25.67 11.69
N GLY A 21 8.21 -24.56 11.61
CA GLY A 21 9.30 -24.22 12.52
C GLY A 21 8.80 -23.53 13.78
N LEU A 22 8.41 -24.30 14.81
CA LEU A 22 8.19 -23.79 16.16
C LEU A 22 9.54 -23.57 16.86
N GLY A 23 9.99 -22.31 16.91
CA GLY A 23 11.15 -21.88 17.70
C GLY A 23 10.73 -20.79 18.68
N ALA A 24 10.76 -21.09 19.98
CA ALA A 24 10.27 -20.19 21.03
C ALA A 24 11.41 -19.41 21.73
N CYS A 25 11.05 -18.23 22.22
CA CYS A 25 11.54 -17.55 23.42
C CYS A 25 13.06 -17.50 23.73
N GLY A 26 13.59 -16.27 23.85
CA GLY A 26 14.86 -15.99 24.52
C GLY A 26 15.06 -14.50 24.75
N SER A 27 14.68 -13.99 25.92
CA SER A 27 14.82 -12.57 26.30
C SER A 27 16.01 -12.32 27.24
N SER A 28 16.46 -11.06 27.25
CA SER A 28 17.15 -10.37 28.37
C SER A 28 18.69 -10.45 28.49
N ASN A 29 19.33 -9.43 27.90
CA ASN A 29 20.15 -8.39 28.56
C ASN A 29 21.51 -8.69 29.25
N ALA A 30 22.47 -7.78 28.99
CA ALA A 30 23.70 -7.46 29.75
C ALA A 30 24.82 -8.53 29.86
N SER A 31 26.13 -8.22 29.93
CA SER A 31 26.90 -6.99 29.63
C SER A 31 28.41 -7.32 29.58
N ASP A 32 29.22 -6.40 29.02
CA ASP A 32 30.65 -6.14 29.29
C ASP A 32 31.77 -7.20 29.10
N ALA A 33 32.69 -6.92 28.17
CA ALA A 33 34.17 -6.94 28.29
C ALA A 33 34.81 -6.86 26.87
N ASN A 34 35.27 -5.72 26.35
CA ASN A 34 36.44 -4.89 26.70
C ASN A 34 37.79 -5.37 26.11
N GLY A 35 38.46 -4.45 25.38
CA GLY A 35 39.87 -4.56 24.93
C GLY A 35 40.07 -5.05 23.48
N SER A 36 40.92 -4.44 22.63
CA SER A 36 41.56 -3.12 22.76
C SER A 36 42.06 -2.58 21.39
N ALA A 37 41.75 -1.31 21.15
CA ALA A 37 42.62 -0.23 20.62
C ALA A 37 43.57 -0.47 19.41
N ASN A 38 43.24 0.17 18.28
CA ASN A 38 44.05 1.22 17.62
C ASN A 38 43.18 1.88 16.50
N GLY A 39 43.11 3.19 16.27
CA GLY A 39 43.77 4.32 16.92
C GLY A 39 44.17 5.39 15.89
N SER A 40 43.28 6.33 15.58
CA SER A 40 43.67 7.68 15.11
C SER A 40 42.49 8.64 15.24
N ALA A 41 42.74 9.83 15.77
CA ALA A 41 41.73 10.84 16.05
C ALA A 41 41.96 12.11 15.21
N ASN A 42 40.89 12.87 14.96
CA ASN A 42 41.01 14.32 14.88
C ASN A 42 39.75 14.97 15.46
N SER A 43 39.90 16.11 16.14
CA SER A 43 38.89 16.66 17.04
C SER A 43 38.91 18.19 17.11
N SER A 44 37.74 18.81 17.02
CA SER A 44 37.43 20.14 17.56
C SER A 44 35.91 20.26 17.64
N GLN A 45 35.30 20.04 18.81
CA GLN A 45 35.06 21.02 19.89
C GLN A 45 33.93 22.03 19.58
N THR A 46 32.82 21.89 20.31
CA THR A 46 31.93 23.00 20.66
C THR A 46 31.36 22.73 22.06
N SER A 47 31.55 23.67 23.00
CA SER A 47 30.97 23.65 24.36
C SER A 47 29.44 23.83 24.28
N GLY A 48 28.61 23.32 25.20
CA GLY A 48 28.41 23.80 26.58
C GLY A 48 27.64 25.14 26.58
N ASP A 49 26.50 25.37 27.25
CA ASP A 49 25.79 24.61 28.30
C ASP A 49 24.25 24.90 28.25
N SER A 50 23.51 24.44 29.25
CA SER A 50 22.06 24.54 29.55
C SER A 50 21.49 25.99 29.61
N SER A 51 20.17 26.28 29.69
CA SER A 51 19.17 25.80 30.66
C SER A 51 17.71 26.25 30.36
N LYS A 52 16.75 25.87 31.22
CA LYS A 52 15.27 26.04 31.10
C LYS A 52 14.77 27.47 31.43
N LYS A 53 13.60 27.87 30.87
CA LYS A 53 12.34 28.23 31.59
C LYS A 53 11.46 29.30 30.87
N SER A 54 10.15 29.06 30.99
CA SER A 54 8.89 29.76 30.70
C SER A 54 8.73 31.30 30.79
N GLU A 55 7.63 31.76 30.18
CA GLU A 55 6.67 32.84 30.60
C GLU A 55 6.86 34.33 30.18
N GLN A 56 6.03 34.73 29.19
CA GLN A 56 4.98 35.80 29.25
C GLN A 56 5.31 37.31 29.42
N SER A 57 4.43 38.13 28.79
CA SER A 57 4.24 39.61 28.85
C SER A 57 5.09 40.46 27.89
N GLY A 58 4.61 41.57 27.29
CA GLY A 58 3.24 42.14 27.25
C GLY A 58 3.18 43.44 26.40
N LYS A 59 1.94 43.98 26.17
CA LYS A 59 1.47 45.37 25.86
C LYS A 59 2.45 46.46 25.33
N SER A 60 2.07 47.47 24.53
CA SER A 60 0.84 47.95 23.83
C SER A 60 1.34 48.80 22.61
N ASP A 61 0.57 49.28 21.63
CA ASP A 61 -0.39 50.42 21.56
C ASP A 61 -0.98 50.40 20.10
N SER A 62 -2.05 51.11 19.67
CA SER A 62 -2.72 52.32 20.17
C SER A 62 -4.26 52.31 19.93
N ASP A 63 -4.95 53.12 20.73
CA ASP A 63 -6.24 53.84 20.56
C ASP A 63 -7.29 53.49 19.49
N GLY A 64 -8.58 53.54 19.91
CA GLY A 64 -9.74 53.43 19.01
C GLY A 64 -11.15 53.58 19.60
N SER A 65 -11.31 54.11 20.83
CA SER A 65 -12.54 54.65 21.45
C SER A 65 -13.94 54.05 21.11
N ALA A 66 -14.46 53.25 22.04
CA ALA A 66 -15.77 53.34 22.73
C ALA A 66 -17.04 53.81 21.94
N THR A 67 -18.19 53.13 22.00
CA THR A 67 -19.25 53.22 23.04
C THR A 67 -20.47 52.38 22.51
N THR A 68 -21.36 51.67 23.23
CA THR A 68 -21.78 51.59 24.66
C THR A 68 -22.06 50.12 25.10
N THR A 69 -22.68 49.93 26.27
CA THR A 69 -23.25 48.67 26.83
C THR A 69 -24.74 48.78 27.15
N ASP A 70 -25.50 47.69 26.98
CA ASP A 70 -26.63 47.22 27.84
C ASP A 70 -27.10 45.84 27.28
N GLY A 71 -27.64 44.88 28.04
CA GLY A 71 -27.88 44.77 29.48
C GLY A 71 -28.83 43.58 29.80
N SER A 72 -28.44 42.73 30.76
CA SER A 72 -29.26 41.76 31.53
C SER A 72 -30.01 40.55 30.90
N ASP A 73 -29.60 39.36 31.38
CA ASP A 73 -30.40 38.36 32.12
C ASP A 73 -31.74 37.80 31.58
N SER A 74 -31.79 36.48 31.37
CA SER A 74 -32.53 35.55 32.26
C SER A 74 -32.47 34.07 31.80
N ALA A 75 -32.82 33.15 32.69
CA ALA A 75 -32.48 31.73 32.60
C ALA A 75 -33.58 30.79 32.07
N SER A 76 -33.12 29.59 31.65
CA SER A 76 -33.83 28.30 31.69
C SER A 76 -35.06 28.07 30.78
N THR A 77 -34.93 27.12 29.86
CA THR A 77 -35.87 25.96 29.74
C THR A 77 -35.24 24.85 28.89
N SER A 78 -35.83 23.66 28.93
CA SER A 78 -35.19 22.39 28.55
C SER A 78 -35.77 21.72 27.30
N SER A 79 -35.09 20.64 26.89
CA SER A 79 -35.64 19.43 26.27
C SER A 79 -35.58 19.26 24.74
N ASP A 80 -35.09 18.07 24.38
CA ASP A 80 -35.44 17.21 23.23
C ASP A 80 -34.96 17.54 21.80
N ALA A 81 -33.80 16.95 21.50
CA ALA A 81 -33.63 15.89 20.50
C ALA A 81 -34.20 16.08 19.08
N SER A 82 -33.29 16.05 18.10
CA SER A 82 -33.27 14.95 17.13
C SER A 82 -31.88 14.78 16.52
N GLY A 83 -31.24 13.65 16.82
CA GLY A 83 -30.00 13.26 16.15
C GLY A 83 -30.31 12.75 14.75
N SER A 84 -29.87 13.44 13.71
CA SER A 84 -29.79 12.87 12.37
C SER A 84 -28.63 11.87 12.33
N GLY A 85 -28.90 10.64 12.78
CA GLY A 85 -27.98 9.53 12.60
C GLY A 85 -27.75 9.31 11.10
N ASP A 86 -26.54 9.56 10.64
CA ASP A 86 -26.11 9.23 9.29
C ASP A 86 -26.13 7.71 9.15
N ALA A 87 -27.25 7.21 8.62
CA ALA A 87 -27.45 5.79 8.35
C ALA A 87 -26.59 5.41 7.15
N SER A 88 -25.28 5.25 7.40
CA SER A 88 -24.30 4.80 6.43
C SER A 88 -24.72 3.43 5.90
N ALA A 89 -25.44 3.42 4.79
CA ALA A 89 -25.89 2.22 4.13
C ALA A 89 -24.65 1.41 3.75
N SER A 90 -24.46 0.27 4.42
CA SER A 90 -23.34 -0.61 4.16
C SER A 90 -23.47 -1.16 2.74
N ALA A 91 -22.70 -0.58 1.82
CA ALA A 91 -22.60 -1.10 0.46
C ALA A 91 -22.12 -2.55 0.53
N ALA A 92 -22.85 -3.45 -0.14
CA ALA A 92 -22.49 -4.86 -0.17
C ALA A 92 -21.02 -5.03 -0.64
N PRO A 93 -20.25 -5.93 -0.02
CA PRO A 93 -18.85 -6.11 -0.40
C PRO A 93 -18.75 -6.51 -1.87
N VAL A 94 -17.98 -5.72 -2.63
CA VAL A 94 -17.72 -6.02 -4.04
C VAL A 94 -16.70 -7.15 -4.10
N ASP A 95 -17.13 -8.31 -4.59
CA ASP A 95 -16.19 -9.39 -4.89
C ASP A 95 -15.38 -9.03 -6.16
N ILE A 96 -14.07 -8.97 -5.98
CA ILE A 96 -13.07 -8.77 -7.04
C ILE A 96 -12.09 -9.95 -7.12
N THR A 97 -12.42 -11.08 -6.48
CA THR A 97 -11.59 -12.28 -6.50
C THR A 97 -11.53 -12.84 -7.91
N GLY A 98 -10.33 -13.11 -8.41
CA GLY A 98 -10.15 -13.67 -9.75
C GLY A 98 -8.80 -13.36 -10.38
N THR A 99 -8.67 -13.80 -11.63
CA THR A 99 -7.51 -13.57 -12.48
C THR A 99 -7.90 -12.60 -13.58
N TYR A 100 -7.09 -11.59 -13.82
CA TYR A 100 -7.31 -10.53 -14.80
C TYR A 100 -6.10 -10.44 -15.72
N GLU A 101 -6.32 -10.20 -17.02
CA GLU A 101 -5.23 -10.14 -18.00
C GLU A 101 -5.29 -8.89 -18.90
N PHE A 102 -4.12 -8.41 -19.27
CA PHE A 102 -3.92 -7.37 -20.28
C PHE A 102 -2.65 -7.69 -21.08
N SER A 103 -2.74 -7.59 -22.40
CA SER A 103 -1.64 -7.84 -23.34
C SER A 103 -1.47 -6.74 -24.39
N ASP A 104 -2.31 -5.70 -24.37
CA ASP A 104 -2.29 -4.61 -25.35
C ASP A 104 -1.28 -3.52 -24.97
N PHE A 105 -0.01 -3.90 -24.89
CA PHE A 105 1.11 -2.98 -24.67
C PHE A 105 1.49 -2.19 -25.93
N GLY A 106 0.71 -2.31 -27.01
CA GLY A 106 0.97 -1.66 -28.30
C GLY A 106 2.41 -1.89 -28.79
N LYS A 107 3.14 -0.79 -29.03
CA LYS A 107 4.55 -0.79 -29.46
C LYS A 107 5.54 -0.69 -28.30
N ASP A 108 5.05 -0.58 -27.08
CA ASP A 108 5.86 -0.39 -25.86
C ASP A 108 6.40 -1.73 -25.31
N CYS A 109 5.91 -2.85 -25.86
CA CYS A 109 6.60 -4.14 -25.82
C CYS A 109 6.85 -4.68 -27.24
N THR A 110 8.02 -5.31 -27.44
CA THR A 110 8.46 -5.89 -28.72
C THR A 110 8.15 -7.39 -28.88
N LYS A 111 7.51 -7.99 -27.87
CA LYS A 111 7.13 -9.41 -27.78
C LYS A 111 5.71 -9.54 -27.24
N ASP A 112 5.21 -10.76 -27.11
CA ASP A 112 3.86 -11.06 -26.59
C ASP A 112 3.75 -10.80 -25.07
N CYS A 113 4.00 -9.56 -24.65
CA CYS A 113 3.90 -9.13 -23.26
C CYS A 113 2.46 -9.30 -22.74
N LYS A 114 2.35 -9.92 -21.58
CA LYS A 114 1.09 -10.02 -20.84
C LYS A 114 1.33 -9.72 -19.37
N ILE A 115 0.47 -8.91 -18.77
CA ILE A 115 0.36 -8.78 -17.32
C ILE A 115 -0.84 -9.60 -16.85
N THR A 116 -0.59 -10.53 -15.93
CA THR A 116 -1.62 -11.28 -15.21
C THR A 116 -1.70 -10.72 -13.80
N VAL A 117 -2.89 -10.27 -13.41
CA VAL A 117 -3.21 -9.78 -12.06
C VAL A 117 -4.11 -10.80 -11.38
N THR A 118 -3.72 -11.28 -10.21
CA THR A 118 -4.53 -12.20 -9.41
C THR A 118 -4.91 -11.52 -8.10
N VAL A 119 -6.21 -11.48 -7.81
CA VAL A 119 -6.74 -11.03 -6.52
C VAL A 119 -7.36 -12.21 -5.80
N LYS A 120 -6.88 -12.48 -4.58
CA LYS A 120 -7.34 -13.59 -3.74
C LYS A 120 -6.99 -13.34 -2.28
N ASP A 121 -7.85 -13.80 -1.36
CA ASP A 121 -7.57 -13.83 0.09
C ASP A 121 -7.14 -12.46 0.67
N GLY A 122 -7.70 -11.36 0.13
CA GLY A 122 -7.35 -9.99 0.54
C GLY A 122 -6.02 -9.46 0.00
N MET A 123 -5.37 -10.19 -0.91
CA MET A 123 -4.10 -9.85 -1.53
C MET A 123 -4.23 -9.67 -3.04
N ILE A 124 -3.37 -8.84 -3.62
CA ILE A 124 -3.19 -8.66 -5.05
C ILE A 124 -1.75 -9.01 -5.44
N SER A 125 -1.60 -9.77 -6.51
CA SER A 125 -0.32 -9.98 -7.20
C SER A 125 -0.44 -9.55 -8.65
N ALA A 126 0.58 -8.89 -9.17
CA ALA A 126 0.71 -8.63 -10.60
C ALA A 126 2.03 -9.24 -11.10
N VAL A 127 1.97 -10.04 -12.16
CA VAL A 127 3.11 -10.71 -12.78
C VAL A 127 3.12 -10.36 -14.26
N MET A 128 4.23 -9.79 -14.72
CA MET A 128 4.47 -9.55 -16.15
C MET A 128 5.08 -10.81 -16.75
N SER A 129 4.78 -11.09 -18.01
CA SER A 129 5.27 -12.28 -18.71
C SER A 129 5.52 -11.96 -20.18
N ASP A 130 6.52 -12.62 -20.75
CA ASP A 130 6.84 -12.61 -22.18
C ASP A 130 7.41 -13.99 -22.61
N ASP A 131 8.01 -14.08 -23.79
CA ASP A 131 8.62 -15.32 -24.29
C ASP A 131 9.77 -15.88 -23.42
N PHE A 132 10.38 -15.06 -22.57
CA PHE A 132 11.57 -15.39 -21.80
C PHE A 132 11.26 -15.81 -20.36
N GLY A 133 10.13 -15.36 -19.79
CA GLY A 133 9.68 -15.84 -18.48
C GLY A 133 8.60 -15.00 -17.81
N GLU A 134 8.51 -15.18 -16.49
CA GLU A 134 7.61 -14.44 -15.59
C GLU A 134 8.41 -13.53 -14.65
N TYR A 135 7.95 -12.28 -14.55
CA TYR A 135 8.57 -11.19 -13.82
C TYR A 135 7.57 -10.61 -12.81
N PRO A 136 7.67 -10.97 -11.52
CA PRO A 136 6.79 -10.41 -10.48
C PRO A 136 6.92 -8.88 -10.41
N TYR A 137 5.80 -8.18 -10.60
CA TYR A 137 5.73 -6.72 -10.62
C TYR A 137 5.26 -6.14 -9.28
N TRP A 138 4.21 -6.73 -8.70
CA TRP A 138 3.57 -6.25 -7.48
C TRP A 138 3.09 -7.41 -6.60
N TYR A 139 3.18 -7.21 -5.30
CA TYR A 139 2.52 -8.05 -4.29
C TYR A 139 2.17 -7.21 -3.06
N GLY A 140 0.89 -7.15 -2.73
CA GLY A 140 0.40 -6.28 -1.66
C GLY A 140 -1.05 -6.53 -1.27
N THR A 141 -1.53 -5.71 -0.34
CA THR A 141 -2.87 -5.84 0.25
C THR A 141 -3.98 -5.29 -0.65
N VAL A 142 -5.20 -5.73 -0.42
CA VAL A 142 -6.44 -5.19 -0.99
C VAL A 142 -7.32 -4.67 0.15
N ASP A 143 -7.83 -3.44 0.04
CA ASP A 143 -8.83 -2.89 0.96
C ASP A 143 -10.22 -3.02 0.31
N SER A 144 -10.92 -4.11 0.65
CA SER A 144 -12.27 -4.39 0.14
C SER A 144 -13.31 -3.36 0.58
N ALA A 145 -13.11 -2.66 1.71
CA ALA A 145 -14.02 -1.61 2.16
C ALA A 145 -13.89 -0.34 1.32
N SER A 146 -12.67 0.01 0.89
CA SER A 146 -12.44 1.12 -0.05
C SER A 146 -13.00 0.82 -1.45
N ILE A 147 -12.85 -0.42 -1.92
CA ILE A 147 -13.43 -0.87 -3.20
C ILE A 147 -14.95 -0.81 -3.17
N ALA A 148 -15.60 -1.32 -2.12
CA ALA A 148 -17.06 -1.31 -2.01
C ALA A 148 -17.67 0.11 -2.01
N LYS A 149 -16.90 1.12 -1.58
CA LYS A 149 -17.33 2.53 -1.55
C LYS A 149 -17.03 3.29 -2.83
N THR A 150 -15.90 3.04 -3.49
CA THR A 150 -15.36 3.92 -4.55
C THR A 150 -14.87 3.21 -5.80
N GLY A 151 -14.76 1.89 -5.78
CA GLY A 151 -14.01 1.10 -6.77
C GLY A 151 -12.49 1.29 -6.70
N LYS A 152 -11.96 2.22 -5.90
CA LYS A 152 -10.54 2.54 -5.81
C LYS A 152 -9.94 2.00 -4.51
N TRP A 153 -8.66 1.62 -4.55
CA TRP A 153 -7.90 1.33 -3.34
C TRP A 153 -6.41 1.59 -3.51
N THR A 154 -5.74 1.87 -2.38
CA THR A 154 -4.28 1.90 -2.28
C THR A 154 -3.81 0.56 -1.72
N SER A 155 -3.16 -0.25 -2.55
CA SER A 155 -2.46 -1.44 -2.12
C SER A 155 -1.17 -1.06 -1.39
N LYS A 156 -0.88 -1.72 -0.26
CA LYS A 156 0.41 -1.61 0.45
C LYS A 156 1.26 -2.83 0.12
N ALA A 157 2.52 -2.63 -0.23
CA ALA A 157 3.44 -3.72 -0.51
C ALA A 157 3.66 -4.60 0.73
N ASP A 158 3.79 -5.92 0.54
CA ASP A 158 4.23 -6.85 1.59
C ASP A 158 5.63 -7.42 1.26
N PRO A 159 6.71 -6.65 1.50
CA PRO A 159 8.08 -7.06 1.20
C PRO A 159 8.62 -8.17 2.12
N LYS A 160 7.88 -8.56 3.18
CA LYS A 160 8.30 -9.61 4.12
C LYS A 160 7.82 -11.00 3.70
N SER A 161 6.71 -11.08 2.98
CA SER A 161 6.22 -12.32 2.36
C SER A 161 7.22 -13.00 1.41
N ALA A 162 6.97 -14.26 1.05
CA ALA A 162 7.76 -14.93 0.01
C ALA A 162 7.58 -14.27 -1.36
N GLN A 163 6.35 -13.83 -1.69
CA GLN A 163 5.98 -13.20 -2.95
C GLN A 163 6.57 -11.79 -3.08
N GLY A 164 6.47 -10.93 -2.07
CA GLY A 164 7.09 -9.61 -2.07
C GLY A 164 8.62 -9.68 -2.14
N ARG A 165 9.25 -10.70 -1.54
CA ARG A 165 10.68 -10.97 -1.73
C ARG A 165 11.05 -11.46 -3.13
N LYS A 166 10.10 -11.94 -3.94
CA LYS A 166 10.30 -12.16 -5.38
C LYS A 166 10.18 -10.86 -6.17
N VAL A 167 9.21 -10.00 -5.83
CA VAL A 167 9.06 -8.65 -6.42
C VAL A 167 10.33 -7.84 -6.20
N ALA A 168 10.84 -7.76 -4.96
CA ALA A 168 12.07 -7.04 -4.62
C ALA A 168 13.37 -7.61 -5.25
N LYS A 169 13.29 -8.74 -5.97
CA LYS A 169 14.41 -9.35 -6.72
C LYS A 169 14.18 -9.39 -8.23
N SER A 170 13.00 -8.95 -8.68
CA SER A 170 12.62 -8.89 -10.09
C SER A 170 13.19 -7.62 -10.70
N GLU A 171 13.83 -7.72 -11.86
CA GLU A 171 14.32 -6.54 -12.62
C GLU A 171 13.18 -5.60 -13.07
N PHE A 172 11.95 -6.12 -13.05
CA PHE A 172 10.70 -5.41 -13.36
C PHE A 172 9.92 -5.08 -12.08
N GLY A 173 10.41 -5.50 -10.92
CA GLY A 173 9.73 -5.36 -9.64
C GLY A 173 9.56 -3.90 -9.24
N SER A 174 8.38 -3.53 -8.78
CA SER A 174 8.15 -2.19 -8.28
C SER A 174 8.83 -1.94 -6.94
N GLU A 175 9.61 -0.87 -6.86
CA GLU A 175 10.19 -0.34 -5.62
C GLU A 175 9.19 0.50 -4.79
N ASP A 176 8.06 0.93 -5.37
CA ASP A 176 7.03 1.69 -4.66
C ASP A 176 6.54 0.93 -3.39
N SER A 177 6.34 1.64 -2.27
CA SER A 177 5.75 1.07 -1.05
C SER A 177 4.23 0.93 -1.12
N THR A 178 3.58 1.66 -2.03
CA THR A 178 2.14 1.63 -2.29
C THR A 178 1.83 1.77 -3.78
N LYS A 179 0.68 1.25 -4.22
CA LYS A 179 0.13 1.48 -5.56
C LYS A 179 -1.38 1.71 -5.53
N GLU A 180 -1.85 2.57 -6.40
CA GLU A 180 -3.28 2.77 -6.62
C GLU A 180 -3.81 1.81 -7.68
N PHE A 181 -5.00 1.28 -7.42
CA PHE A 181 -5.75 0.45 -8.34
C PHE A 181 -7.21 0.91 -8.37
N THR A 182 -7.86 0.79 -9.53
CA THR A 182 -9.29 1.09 -9.71
C THR A 182 -10.01 -0.08 -10.38
N TYR A 183 -10.97 -0.68 -9.70
CA TYR A 183 -11.88 -1.69 -10.23
C TYR A 183 -13.06 -1.03 -10.95
N ASP A 184 -13.22 -1.35 -12.23
CA ASP A 184 -14.37 -1.03 -13.05
C ASP A 184 -15.31 -2.25 -13.07
N ALA A 185 -16.36 -2.20 -12.24
CA ALA A 185 -17.32 -3.29 -12.09
C ALA A 185 -18.14 -3.56 -13.37
N LYS A 186 -18.29 -2.55 -14.25
CA LYS A 186 -19.04 -2.69 -15.52
C LYS A 186 -18.21 -3.41 -16.58
N ALA A 187 -16.92 -3.08 -16.68
CA ALA A 187 -15.99 -3.74 -17.58
C ALA A 187 -15.34 -5.00 -16.98
N LYS A 188 -15.61 -5.31 -15.69
CA LYS A 188 -14.95 -6.35 -14.89
C LYS A 188 -13.42 -6.28 -15.02
N SER A 189 -12.85 -5.11 -14.77
CA SER A 189 -11.42 -4.87 -15.01
C SER A 189 -10.75 -4.08 -13.89
N ILE A 190 -9.50 -4.43 -13.59
CA ILE A 190 -8.61 -3.68 -12.70
C ILE A 190 -7.72 -2.76 -13.54
N ASN A 191 -7.71 -1.48 -13.21
CA ASN A 191 -6.93 -0.45 -13.87
C ASN A 191 -5.83 0.06 -12.93
N PHE A 192 -4.59 0.20 -13.41
CA PHE A 192 -3.46 0.71 -12.63
C PHE A 192 -2.28 1.12 -13.53
N ASP A 193 -1.32 1.83 -12.93
CA ASP A 193 -0.11 2.28 -13.62
C ASP A 193 1.06 1.29 -13.44
N LEU A 194 1.45 0.66 -14.54
CA LEU A 194 2.64 -0.18 -14.65
C LEU A 194 3.84 0.69 -15.07
N LYS A 195 4.63 1.13 -14.08
CA LYS A 195 5.93 1.76 -14.31
C LYS A 195 6.94 0.68 -14.74
N PHE A 196 7.56 0.83 -15.90
CA PHE A 196 8.65 -0.04 -16.39
C PHE A 196 9.77 0.80 -17.01
N TYR A 197 10.99 0.67 -16.47
CA TYR A 197 12.10 1.59 -16.69
C TYR A 197 11.67 3.07 -16.58
N VAL A 198 11.64 3.79 -17.70
CA VAL A 198 11.28 5.21 -17.80
C VAL A 198 9.87 5.45 -18.35
N ARG A 199 9.07 4.40 -18.57
CA ARG A 199 7.70 4.50 -19.12
C ARG A 199 6.65 4.13 -18.08
N VAL A 200 5.50 4.77 -18.18
CA VAL A 200 4.29 4.39 -17.45
C VAL A 200 3.29 3.84 -18.45
N ASN A 201 2.84 2.60 -18.24
CA ASN A 201 1.80 1.97 -19.04
C ASN A 201 0.50 1.93 -18.22
N HIS A 202 -0.57 2.52 -18.75
CA HIS A 202 -1.88 2.46 -18.12
C HIS A 202 -2.54 1.10 -18.45
N VAL A 203 -2.47 0.16 -17.51
CA VAL A 203 -2.98 -1.20 -17.67
C VAL A 203 -4.49 -1.22 -17.41
N LYS A 204 -5.25 -1.90 -18.27
CA LYS A 204 -6.66 -2.26 -18.05
C LYS A 204 -6.84 -3.78 -18.11
N ALA A 205 -6.49 -4.47 -17.03
CA ALA A 205 -6.56 -5.93 -16.92
C ALA A 205 -8.02 -6.39 -16.78
N LYS A 206 -8.53 -7.19 -17.71
CA LYS A 206 -9.91 -7.69 -17.74
C LYS A 206 -10.00 -9.07 -17.10
N LEU A 207 -11.07 -9.32 -16.33
CA LEU A 207 -11.31 -10.60 -15.69
C LEU A 207 -11.35 -11.73 -16.73
N VAL A 208 -10.64 -12.82 -16.45
CA VAL A 208 -10.63 -14.05 -17.24
C VAL A 208 -11.57 -15.06 -16.57
N GLY A 209 -12.61 -15.46 -17.30
CA GLY A 209 -13.65 -16.40 -16.87
C GLY A 209 -14.69 -16.61 -17.95
#